data_AF-A0A938DEZ8-F1
#
_entry.id   AF-A0A938DEZ8-F1
#
_cell.length_a   1.000
_cell.length_b   1.000
_cell.length_c   1.000
_cell.angle_alpha   90.00
_cell.angle_beta   90.00
_cell.angle_gamma   90.00
#
_symmetry.space_group_name_H-M   'P 1'
#
loop_
_entity.id
_entity.type
_entity.pdbx_description
1 polymer ?
#
loop_
_entity_poly.entity_id
_entity_poly.type
_entity_poly.pdbx_seq_one_letter_code
_entity_poly.pdbx_strand_id
1 'polypeptide(L)'
;FTAAYFDEIGLYSFGRQPGALGWNLSRLAECLIHLTGPKLAEEVLATFPGRIQQEFRAALLNRLGLASAGEEADAALAKAFVDFLTTTKAPFEQAFFDWRGGLASTERAKRSPSAAHYEAEAFAPVRAALAQHRPAPNGRLDHPYFQRETPCTMLIDEVEALWTPIAENDDWAPLYAKIAAIDEMRSAYKS
;
A
#
# COMPACT_ATOMS: atom_id res chain seq x y z
N PHE A 1 -5.29 12.62 -2.36
CA PHE A 1 -6.54 11.90 -2.67
C PHE A 1 -7.42 11.93 -1.44
N THR A 2 -8.69 12.30 -1.61
CA THR A 2 -9.71 12.32 -0.56
C THR A 2 -10.89 11.50 -1.09
N ALA A 3 -11.21 10.39 -0.43
CA ALA A 3 -12.25 9.48 -0.89
C ALA A 3 -13.67 9.93 -0.48
N ALA A 4 -13.78 10.65 0.62
CA ALA A 4 -15.05 11.15 1.12
C ALA A 4 -15.47 12.38 0.33
N TYR A 5 -16.56 12.26 -0.43
CA TYR A 5 -17.12 13.36 -1.22
C TYR A 5 -17.55 14.56 -0.36
N PHE A 6 -17.73 14.37 0.96
CA PHE A 6 -18.12 15.38 1.93
C PHE A 6 -16.93 16.04 2.66
N ASP A 7 -15.68 15.62 2.40
CA ASP A 7 -14.48 16.17 3.04
C ASP A 7 -13.86 17.30 2.20
N GLU A 8 -14.56 18.44 2.16
CA GLU A 8 -14.18 19.62 1.36
C GLU A 8 -12.85 20.26 1.82
N ILE A 9 -12.42 20.01 3.07
CA ILE A 9 -11.18 20.56 3.66
C ILE A 9 -10.01 19.55 3.65
N GLY A 10 -10.23 18.34 3.15
CA GLY A 10 -9.21 17.29 3.02
C GLY A 10 -8.69 16.77 4.36
N LEU A 11 -9.49 16.84 5.43
CA LEU A 11 -9.15 16.36 6.77
C LEU A 11 -8.81 14.85 6.76
N TYR A 12 -9.44 14.08 5.87
CA TYR A 12 -9.26 12.64 5.68
C TYR A 12 -8.47 12.29 4.41
N SER A 13 -7.82 13.28 3.80
CA SER A 13 -6.92 13.03 2.68
C SER A 13 -5.86 11.99 3.06
N PHE A 14 -5.53 11.09 2.12
CA PHE A 14 -4.67 9.92 2.38
C PHE A 14 -3.38 10.23 3.16
N GLY A 15 -2.72 11.37 2.87
CA GLY A 15 -1.50 11.79 3.56
C GLY A 15 -1.69 12.40 4.96
N ARG A 16 -2.92 12.77 5.34
CA ARG A 16 -3.24 13.38 6.65
C ARG A 16 -3.82 12.39 7.66
N GLN A 17 -4.19 11.19 7.23
CA GLN A 17 -4.77 10.16 8.10
C GLN A 17 -3.91 9.81 9.33
N PRO A 18 -2.56 9.73 9.26
CA PRO A 18 -1.75 9.51 10.45
C PRO A 18 -1.88 10.63 11.49
N GLY A 19 -1.97 11.88 11.05
CA GLY A 19 -2.17 13.03 11.94
C GLY A 19 -3.56 13.02 12.59
N ALA A 20 -4.60 12.70 11.82
CA ALA A 20 -5.96 12.56 12.33
C ALA A 20 -6.07 11.42 13.37
N LEU A 21 -5.40 10.28 13.13
CA LEU A 21 -5.33 9.19 14.09
C LEU A 21 -4.63 9.61 15.39
N GLY A 22 -3.50 10.32 15.29
CA GLY A 22 -2.80 10.86 16.45
C GLY A 22 -3.70 11.78 17.29
N TRP A 23 -4.47 12.66 16.63
CA TRP A 23 -5.42 13.52 17.32
C TRP A 23 -6.56 12.74 18.00
N ASN A 24 -7.13 11.73 17.32
CA ASN A 24 -8.13 10.85 17.90
C ASN A 24 -7.60 10.08 19.13
N LEU A 25 -6.34 9.64 19.09
CA LEU A 25 -5.69 8.99 20.23
C LEU A 25 -5.54 9.96 21.41
N SER A 26 -5.22 11.23 21.16
CA SER A 26 -5.20 12.25 22.21
C SER A 26 -6.58 12.46 22.85
N ARG A 27 -7.65 12.50 22.05
CA ARG A 27 -9.02 12.58 22.56
C ARG A 27 -9.41 11.35 23.40
N LEU A 28 -9.02 10.16 22.96
CA LEU A 28 -9.23 8.94 23.74
C LEU A 28 -8.45 8.98 25.07
N ALA A 29 -7.20 9.44 25.04
CA ALA A 29 -6.37 9.56 26.23
C ALA A 29 -6.98 10.52 27.26
N GLU A 30 -7.56 11.63 26.82
CA GLU A 30 -8.28 12.57 27.70
C GLU A 30 -9.41 11.90 28.48
N CYS A 31 -10.18 11.02 27.86
CA CYS A 31 -11.23 10.25 28.54
C CYS A 31 -10.68 9.29 29.61
N LEU A 32 -9.41 8.89 29.51
CA LEU A 32 -8.76 7.92 30.37
C LEU A 32 -7.84 8.55 31.43
N ILE A 33 -7.61 9.87 31.38
CA ILE A 33 -6.68 10.59 32.28
C ILE A 33 -7.01 10.34 33.76
N HIS A 34 -8.29 10.22 34.14
CA HIS A 34 -8.68 9.96 35.53
C HIS A 34 -8.26 8.57 36.03
N LEU A 35 -7.96 7.64 35.12
CA LEU A 35 -7.52 6.28 35.43
C LEU A 35 -5.99 6.13 35.33
N THR A 36 -5.36 6.79 34.36
CA THR A 36 -3.92 6.63 34.06
C THR A 36 -3.04 7.70 34.67
N GLY A 37 -3.61 8.87 34.96
CA GLY A 37 -2.88 10.11 35.19
C GLY A 37 -2.37 10.75 33.88
N PRO A 38 -2.18 12.08 33.87
CA PRO A 38 -1.80 12.83 32.66
C PRO A 38 -0.39 12.50 32.17
N LYS A 39 0.57 12.31 33.09
CA LYS A 39 1.97 12.03 32.74
C LYS A 39 2.12 10.75 31.90
N LEU A 40 1.45 9.67 32.30
CA LEU A 40 1.50 8.41 31.55
C LEU A 40 0.84 8.55 30.17
N ALA A 41 -0.26 9.29 30.07
CA ALA A 41 -0.93 9.55 28.81
C ALA A 41 -0.03 10.30 27.82
N GLU A 42 0.65 11.36 28.29
CA GLU A 42 1.60 12.14 27.49
C GLU A 42 2.79 11.28 27.04
N GLU A 43 3.39 10.50 27.94
CA GLU A 43 4.52 9.63 27.63
C GLU A 43 4.17 8.59 26.55
N VAL A 44 3.00 7.97 26.62
CA VAL A 44 2.55 6.97 25.63
C VAL A 44 2.25 7.63 24.28
N LEU A 45 1.51 8.75 24.27
CA LEU A 45 1.16 9.47 23.04
C LEU A 45 2.41 9.99 22.30
N ALA A 46 3.44 10.41 23.03
CA ALA A 46 4.70 10.86 22.44
C ALA A 46 5.40 9.75 21.61
N THR A 47 5.11 8.47 21.86
CA THR A 47 5.68 7.36 21.07
C THR A 47 4.98 7.13 19.73
N PHE A 48 3.74 7.62 19.56
CA PHE A 48 2.92 7.32 18.40
C PHE A 48 3.57 7.72 17.06
N PRO A 49 4.16 8.92 16.89
CA PRO A 49 4.77 9.32 15.61
C PRO A 49 5.89 8.37 15.16
N GLY A 50 6.72 7.90 16.08
CA GLY A 50 7.78 6.93 15.78
C GLY A 50 7.19 5.57 15.37
N ARG A 51 6.20 5.08 16.14
CA ARG A 51 5.54 3.80 15.85
C ARG A 51 4.83 3.80 14.50
N ILE A 52 4.05 4.82 14.18
CA ILE A 52 3.30 4.85 12.91
C ILE A 52 4.24 4.91 11.71
N GLN A 53 5.39 5.59 11.83
CA GLN A 53 6.40 5.60 10.76
C GLN A 53 7.08 4.23 10.61
N GLN A 54 7.41 3.57 11.72
CA GLN A 54 7.99 2.23 11.70
C GLN A 54 7.03 1.22 11.05
N GLU A 55 5.77 1.21 11.49
CA GLU A 55 4.74 0.32 10.93
C GLU A 55 4.45 0.63 9.46
N PHE A 56 4.49 1.92 9.06
CA PHE A 56 4.36 2.28 7.65
C PHE A 56 5.47 1.68 6.79
N ARG A 57 6.73 1.77 7.23
CA ARG A 57 7.88 1.17 6.52
C ARG A 57 7.73 -0.35 6.45
N ALA A 58 7.36 -0.99 7.56
CA ALA A 58 7.14 -2.44 7.61
C ALA A 58 6.00 -2.88 6.67
N ALA A 59 4.89 -2.15 6.64
CA ALA A 59 3.77 -2.43 5.75
C ALA A 59 4.16 -2.27 4.27
N LEU A 60 4.94 -1.23 3.93
CA LEU A 60 5.44 -1.01 2.57
C LEU A 60 6.35 -2.15 2.12
N LEU A 61 7.30 -2.58 2.97
CA LEU A 61 8.17 -3.71 2.68
C LEU A 61 7.39 -5.02 2.50
N ASN A 62 6.38 -5.26 3.35
CA ASN A 62 5.52 -6.45 3.24
C ASN A 62 4.79 -6.50 1.90
N ARG A 63 4.21 -5.37 1.45
CA ARG A 63 3.56 -5.27 0.14
C ARG A 63 4.55 -5.53 -1.00
N LEU A 64 5.75 -4.95 -0.90
CA LEU A 64 6.86 -5.21 -1.84
C LEU A 64 7.48 -6.60 -1.66
N GLY A 65 7.07 -7.41 -0.67
CA GLY A 65 7.65 -8.73 -0.44
C GLY A 65 9.16 -8.67 -0.20
N LEU A 66 9.63 -7.69 0.58
CA LEU A 66 11.04 -7.45 0.89
C LEU A 66 11.32 -7.66 2.38
N ALA A 67 12.50 -8.19 2.68
CA ALA A 67 13.01 -8.22 4.05
C ALA A 67 13.58 -6.84 4.42
N SER A 68 13.46 -6.45 5.69
CA SER A 68 14.10 -5.23 6.20
C SER A 68 15.61 -5.29 6.00
N ALA A 69 16.19 -4.18 5.54
CA ALA A 69 17.63 -4.01 5.39
C ALA A 69 18.22 -3.08 6.47
N GLY A 70 17.42 -2.74 7.49
CA GLY A 70 17.78 -1.80 8.54
C GLY A 70 17.01 -0.49 8.40
N GLU A 71 16.87 0.24 9.52
CA GLU A 71 15.94 1.36 9.62
C GLU A 71 16.17 2.46 8.58
N GLU A 72 17.42 2.81 8.33
CA GLU A 72 17.81 3.86 7.37
C GLU A 72 17.49 3.45 5.92
N ALA A 73 17.80 2.20 5.55
CA ALA A 73 17.53 1.66 4.22
C ALA A 73 16.02 1.54 3.96
N ASP A 74 15.27 1.05 4.95
CA ASP A 74 13.82 0.91 4.89
C ASP A 74 13.14 2.30 4.74
N ALA A 75 13.64 3.31 5.47
CA ALA A 75 13.16 4.69 5.37
C ALA A 75 13.46 5.31 4.00
N ALA A 76 14.66 5.08 3.46
CA ALA A 76 15.06 5.56 2.15
C ALA A 76 14.19 4.96 1.04
N LEU A 77 13.93 3.65 1.09
CA LEU A 77 13.03 2.98 0.14
C LEU A 77 11.60 3.51 0.26
N ALA A 78 11.06 3.61 1.47
CA ALA A 78 9.70 4.11 1.67
C ALA A 78 9.52 5.54 1.11
N LYS A 79 10.48 6.42 1.39
CA LYS A 79 10.49 7.79 0.86
C LYS A 79 10.57 7.80 -0.67
N ALA A 80 11.56 7.12 -1.24
CA ALA A 80 11.78 7.11 -2.70
C ALA A 80 10.54 6.56 -3.44
N PHE A 81 9.94 5.49 -2.92
CA PHE A 81 8.77 4.86 -3.53
C PHE A 81 7.54 5.77 -3.49
N VAL A 82 7.26 6.40 -2.35
CA VAL A 82 6.13 7.34 -2.21
C VAL A 82 6.33 8.60 -3.06
N ASP A 83 7.55 9.15 -3.10
CA ASP A 83 7.88 10.32 -3.92
C ASP A 83 7.67 10.01 -5.40
N PHE A 84 8.14 8.85 -5.86
CA PHE A 84 7.94 8.37 -7.24
C PHE A 84 6.46 8.27 -7.59
N LEU A 85 5.64 7.59 -6.77
CA LEU A 85 4.21 7.43 -7.02
C LEU A 85 3.48 8.78 -7.01
N THR A 86 3.86 9.66 -6.09
CA THR A 86 3.24 10.99 -5.95
C THR A 86 3.55 11.88 -7.14
N THR A 87 4.79 11.85 -7.63
CA THR A 87 5.29 12.71 -8.71
C THR A 87 4.84 12.22 -10.08
N THR A 88 4.98 10.92 -10.34
CA THR A 88 4.76 10.34 -11.67
C THR A 88 3.31 9.92 -11.92
N LYS A 89 2.50 9.82 -10.85
CA LYS A 89 1.16 9.24 -10.89
C LYS A 89 1.11 7.82 -11.45
N ALA A 90 2.22 7.07 -11.37
CA ALA A 90 2.23 5.66 -11.71
C ALA A 90 1.13 4.92 -10.94
N PRO A 91 0.40 3.97 -11.56
CA PRO A 91 -0.72 3.32 -10.90
C PRO A 91 -0.28 2.60 -9.62
N PHE A 92 -0.89 3.00 -8.50
CA PHE A 92 -0.44 2.65 -7.15
C PHE A 92 -0.34 1.13 -6.92
N GLU A 93 -1.42 0.40 -7.20
CA GLU A 93 -1.46 -1.06 -7.02
C GLU A 93 -0.54 -1.79 -8.01
N GLN A 94 -0.47 -1.32 -9.27
CA GLN A 94 0.40 -1.90 -10.28
C GLN A 94 1.87 -1.81 -9.88
N ALA A 95 2.31 -0.65 -9.36
CA ALA A 95 3.69 -0.48 -8.91
C ALA A 95 4.09 -1.43 -7.78
N PHE A 96 3.22 -1.65 -6.79
CA PHE A 96 3.47 -2.65 -5.75
C PHE A 96 3.51 -4.08 -6.32
N PHE A 97 2.61 -4.40 -7.25
CA PHE A 97 2.54 -5.72 -7.87
C PHE A 97 3.76 -6.04 -8.74
N ASP A 98 4.20 -5.07 -9.54
CA ASP A 98 5.35 -5.20 -10.43
C ASP A 98 6.65 -5.33 -9.65
N TRP A 99 6.80 -4.53 -8.59
CA TRP A 99 8.03 -4.49 -7.80
C TRP A 99 8.00 -5.38 -6.55
N ARG A 100 7.00 -6.26 -6.42
CA ARG A 100 7.04 -7.32 -5.41
C ARG A 100 8.29 -8.18 -5.61
N GLY A 101 9.02 -8.50 -4.55
CA GLY A 101 10.35 -9.13 -4.59
C GLY A 101 11.48 -8.20 -5.05
N GLY A 102 11.23 -6.89 -5.17
CA GLY A 102 12.23 -5.90 -5.55
C GLY A 102 12.87 -6.19 -6.90
N LEU A 103 14.21 -6.13 -6.96
CA LEU A 103 14.95 -6.27 -8.22
C LEU A 103 14.78 -7.65 -8.89
N ALA A 104 14.38 -8.68 -8.14
CA ALA A 104 14.05 -10.00 -8.71
C ALA A 104 12.88 -9.94 -9.72
N SER A 105 12.03 -8.91 -9.62
CA SER A 105 10.91 -8.71 -10.55
C SER A 105 11.22 -7.78 -11.73
N THR A 106 12.49 -7.45 -11.99
CA THR A 106 12.86 -6.54 -13.09
C THR A 106 12.26 -6.97 -14.45
N GLU A 107 12.31 -8.25 -14.79
CA GLU A 107 11.74 -8.77 -16.04
C GLU A 107 10.20 -8.82 -16.05
N ARG A 108 9.56 -8.86 -14.87
CA ARG A 108 8.11 -8.69 -14.75
C ARG A 108 7.73 -7.23 -14.98
N ALA A 109 8.43 -6.31 -14.31
CA ALA A 109 8.18 -4.87 -14.41
C ALA A 109 8.38 -4.31 -15.83
N LYS A 110 9.29 -4.89 -16.63
CA LYS A 110 9.46 -4.53 -18.05
C LYS A 110 8.29 -4.94 -18.95
N ARG A 111 7.55 -5.98 -18.58
CA ARG A 111 6.35 -6.45 -19.31
C ARG A 111 5.06 -5.79 -18.83
N SER A 112 5.15 -4.95 -17.81
CA SER A 112 4.00 -4.27 -17.23
C SER A 112 3.46 -3.21 -18.18
N PRO A 113 2.14 -2.96 -18.18
CA PRO A 113 1.57 -1.77 -18.80
C PRO A 113 2.15 -0.46 -18.23
N SER A 114 2.76 -0.49 -17.03
CA SER A 114 3.41 0.65 -16.39
C SER A 114 4.93 0.73 -16.64
N ALA A 115 5.50 -0.09 -17.52
CA ALA A 115 6.95 -0.15 -17.76
C ALA A 115 7.58 1.22 -18.07
N ALA A 116 6.90 2.06 -18.85
CA ALA A 116 7.37 3.41 -19.18
C ALA A 116 7.63 4.30 -17.95
N HIS A 117 6.84 4.13 -16.87
CA HIS A 117 7.10 4.85 -15.62
C HIS A 117 8.41 4.40 -14.95
N TYR A 118 8.78 3.13 -15.11
CA TYR A 118 9.98 2.56 -14.48
C TYR A 118 11.26 2.81 -15.29
N GLU A 119 11.13 3.04 -16.59
CA GLU A 119 12.24 3.44 -17.47
C GLU A 119 12.59 4.92 -17.31
N ALA A 120 11.63 5.74 -16.87
CA ALA A 120 11.86 7.15 -16.61
C ALA A 120 12.89 7.40 -15.49
N GLU A 121 13.62 8.50 -15.60
CA GLU A 121 14.65 8.91 -14.64
C GLU A 121 14.12 9.06 -13.21
N ALA A 122 12.85 9.45 -13.06
CA ALA A 122 12.18 9.57 -11.78
C ALA A 122 12.15 8.25 -10.97
N PHE A 123 12.32 7.08 -11.61
CA PHE A 123 12.37 5.79 -10.93
C PHE A 123 13.78 5.42 -10.44
N ALA A 124 14.84 6.11 -10.87
CA ALA A 124 16.22 5.79 -10.50
C ALA A 124 16.44 5.73 -8.96
N PRO A 125 15.91 6.66 -8.14
CA PRO A 125 16.04 6.57 -6.68
C PRO A 125 15.39 5.32 -6.08
N VAL A 126 14.24 4.91 -6.60
CA VAL A 126 13.55 3.68 -6.17
C VAL A 126 14.41 2.48 -6.51
N ARG A 127 14.94 2.40 -7.73
CA ARG A 127 15.80 1.31 -8.17
C ARG A 127 17.05 1.17 -7.29
N ALA A 128 17.68 2.29 -6.94
CA ALA A 128 18.84 2.31 -6.05
C ALA A 128 18.48 1.82 -4.63
N ALA A 129 17.34 2.24 -4.08
CA ALA A 129 16.87 1.79 -2.76
C ALA A 129 16.48 0.30 -2.75
N LEU A 130 15.84 -0.19 -3.82
CA LEU A 130 15.51 -1.61 -3.99
C LEU A 130 16.77 -2.49 -4.01
N ALA A 131 17.90 -1.99 -4.53
CA ALA A 131 19.16 -2.74 -4.56
C ALA A 131 19.73 -3.06 -3.17
N GLN A 132 19.30 -2.34 -2.13
CA GLN A 132 19.72 -2.59 -0.75
C GLN A 132 18.90 -3.71 -0.07
N HIS A 133 17.79 -4.13 -0.67
CA HIS A 133 16.85 -5.07 -0.07
C HIS A 133 16.89 -6.43 -0.78
N ARG A 134 16.59 -7.48 -0.02
CA ARG A 134 16.42 -8.83 -0.55
C ARG A 134 14.95 -9.23 -0.52
N PRO A 135 14.49 -10.10 -1.44
CA PRO A 135 13.16 -10.68 -1.34
C PRO A 135 12.94 -11.33 0.02
N ALA A 136 11.79 -11.08 0.63
CA ALA A 136 11.36 -11.80 1.81
C ALA A 136 11.01 -13.26 1.44
N PRO A 137 11.14 -14.21 2.37
CA PRO A 137 10.75 -15.61 2.12
C PRO A 137 9.29 -15.77 1.64
N ASN A 138 8.40 -14.89 2.09
CA ASN A 138 6.99 -14.87 1.68
C ASN A 138 6.74 -14.09 0.37
N GLY A 139 7.78 -13.72 -0.39
CA GLY A 139 7.66 -13.04 -1.67
C GLY A 139 6.87 -13.84 -2.72
N ARG A 140 7.06 -15.17 -2.75
CA ARG A 140 6.29 -16.17 -3.52
C ARG A 140 6.00 -15.81 -4.98
N LEU A 141 7.00 -15.25 -5.68
CA LEU A 141 6.86 -14.79 -7.07
C LEU A 141 6.54 -15.90 -8.09
N ASP A 142 6.77 -17.15 -7.71
CA ASP A 142 6.41 -18.35 -8.46
C ASP A 142 4.89 -18.63 -8.46
N HIS A 143 4.12 -18.00 -7.57
CA HIS A 143 2.66 -18.17 -7.55
C HIS A 143 2.02 -17.66 -8.84
N PRO A 144 1.05 -18.39 -9.45
CA PRO A 144 0.40 -18.02 -10.71
C PRO A 144 -0.15 -16.59 -10.75
N TYR A 145 -0.68 -16.10 -9.63
CA TYR A 145 -1.14 -14.72 -9.48
C TYR A 145 -0.09 -13.68 -9.91
N PHE A 146 1.19 -13.86 -9.56
CA PHE A 146 2.26 -12.92 -9.93
C PHE A 146 2.74 -13.08 -11.38
N GLN A 147 2.29 -14.11 -12.10
CA GLN A 147 2.57 -14.28 -13.54
C GLN A 147 1.63 -13.45 -14.42
N ARG A 148 0.58 -12.86 -13.85
CA ARG A 148 -0.33 -11.93 -14.51
C ARG A 148 0.37 -10.61 -14.84
N GLU A 149 -0.19 -9.86 -15.78
CA GLU A 149 0.29 -8.50 -16.13
C GLU A 149 -0.25 -7.43 -15.19
N THR A 150 -1.46 -7.63 -14.64
CA THR A 150 -2.13 -6.66 -13.78
C THR A 150 -2.59 -7.29 -12.45
N PRO A 151 -2.57 -6.53 -11.34
CA PRO A 151 -3.11 -7.00 -10.07
C PRO A 151 -4.64 -7.03 -10.10
N CYS A 152 -5.22 -7.85 -9.23
CA CYS A 152 -6.62 -7.71 -8.88
C CYS A 152 -6.82 -6.43 -8.06
N THR A 153 -7.59 -5.47 -8.59
CA THR A 153 -7.91 -4.21 -7.90
C THR A 153 -9.34 -4.19 -7.35
N MET A 154 -9.76 -3.10 -6.71
CA MET A 154 -11.16 -2.81 -6.36
C MET A 154 -11.43 -1.32 -6.59
N LEU A 155 -11.02 -0.83 -7.77
CA LEU A 155 -11.23 0.58 -8.13
C LEU A 155 -12.73 0.84 -8.33
N ILE A 156 -13.16 2.09 -8.10
CA ILE A 156 -14.60 2.41 -8.14
C ILE A 156 -15.23 2.08 -9.48
N ASP A 157 -14.60 2.44 -10.59
CA ASP A 157 -15.08 2.14 -11.95
C ASP A 157 -15.19 0.62 -12.18
N GLU A 158 -14.29 -0.18 -11.58
CA GLU A 158 -14.36 -1.64 -11.64
C GLU A 158 -15.53 -2.17 -10.82
N VAL A 159 -15.79 -1.61 -9.64
CA VAL A 159 -16.95 -1.99 -8.81
C VAL A 159 -18.26 -1.61 -9.49
N GLU A 160 -18.34 -0.43 -10.09
CA GLU A 160 -19.52 0.00 -10.88
C GLU A 160 -19.75 -0.92 -12.07
N ALA A 161 -18.69 -1.29 -12.80
CA ALA A 161 -18.79 -2.23 -13.91
C ALA A 161 -19.25 -3.64 -13.50
N LEU A 162 -18.99 -4.07 -12.26
CA LEU A 162 -19.51 -5.34 -11.73
C LEU A 162 -20.99 -5.27 -11.38
N TRP A 163 -21.50 -4.08 -11.01
CA TRP A 163 -22.91 -3.90 -10.66
C TRP A 163 -23.83 -3.79 -11.88
N THR A 164 -23.36 -3.22 -12.99
CA THR A 164 -24.19 -3.01 -14.19
C THR A 164 -24.85 -4.31 -14.70
N PRO A 165 -24.14 -5.44 -14.90
CA PRO A 165 -24.76 -6.68 -15.38
C PRO A 165 -25.78 -7.28 -14.39
N ILE A 166 -25.55 -7.08 -13.09
CA ILE A 166 -26.49 -7.54 -12.04
C ILE A 166 -27.78 -6.72 -12.12
N ALA A 167 -27.67 -5.40 -12.19
CA ALA A 167 -28.84 -4.52 -12.21
C ALA A 167 -29.67 -4.66 -13.49
N GLU A 168 -29.01 -4.80 -14.63
CA GLU A 168 -29.67 -4.82 -15.94
C GLU A 168 -30.19 -6.22 -16.31
N ASN A 169 -29.45 -7.27 -15.95
CA ASN A 169 -29.68 -8.62 -16.48
C ASN A 169 -29.73 -9.72 -15.40
N ASP A 170 -29.65 -9.37 -14.11
CA ASP A 170 -29.49 -10.33 -13.01
C ASP A 170 -28.30 -11.28 -13.23
N ASP A 171 -27.25 -10.81 -13.91
CA ASP A 171 -26.04 -11.58 -14.18
C ASP A 171 -25.00 -11.37 -13.07
N TRP A 172 -24.89 -12.37 -12.19
CA TRP A 172 -23.95 -12.39 -11.07
C TRP A 172 -22.57 -12.97 -11.43
N ALA A 173 -22.39 -13.49 -12.65
CA ALA A 173 -21.15 -14.16 -13.04
C ALA A 173 -19.90 -13.27 -12.92
N PRO A 174 -19.92 -11.98 -13.31
CA PRO A 174 -18.76 -11.08 -13.16
C PRO A 174 -18.35 -10.90 -11.69
N LEU A 175 -19.32 -10.76 -10.78
CA LEU A 175 -19.05 -10.63 -9.35
C LEU A 175 -18.40 -11.90 -8.78
N TYR A 176 -18.93 -13.07 -9.13
CA TYR A 176 -18.33 -14.33 -8.66
C TYR A 176 -16.92 -14.55 -9.21
N ALA A 177 -16.67 -14.19 -10.48
CA ALA A 177 -15.33 -14.21 -11.05
C ALA A 177 -14.39 -13.26 -10.29
N LYS A 178 -14.88 -12.08 -9.90
CA LYS A 178 -14.11 -11.12 -9.10
C LYS A 178 -13.75 -11.67 -7.71
N ILE A 179 -14.71 -12.28 -7.02
CA ILE A 179 -14.49 -12.90 -5.70
C ILE A 179 -13.43 -14.01 -5.81
N ALA A 180 -13.51 -14.85 -6.84
CA ALA A 180 -12.50 -15.88 -7.08
C ALA A 180 -11.10 -15.29 -7.33
N ALA A 181 -10.99 -14.17 -8.06
CA ALA A 181 -9.73 -13.47 -8.27
C ALA A 181 -9.16 -12.87 -6.97
N ILE A 182 -10.02 -12.35 -6.08
CA ILE A 182 -9.62 -11.87 -4.74
C ILE A 182 -9.12 -13.03 -3.88
N ASP A 183 -9.74 -14.21 -3.98
CA ASP A 183 -9.30 -15.40 -3.26
C ASP A 183 -7.95 -15.93 -3.73
N GLU A 184 -7.69 -15.90 -5.05
CA GLU A 184 -6.37 -16.24 -5.61
C GLU A 184 -5.31 -15.23 -5.13
N MET A 185 -5.62 -13.93 -5.18
CA MET A 185 -4.76 -12.88 -4.64
C MET A 185 -4.44 -13.16 -3.16
N ARG A 186 -5.47 -13.40 -2.34
CA ARG A 186 -5.30 -13.73 -0.91
C ARG A 186 -4.37 -14.93 -0.73
N SER A 187 -4.52 -15.98 -1.52
CA SER A 187 -3.63 -17.15 -1.48
C SER A 187 -2.17 -16.81 -1.81
N ALA A 188 -1.95 -15.91 -2.78
CA ALA A 188 -0.62 -15.47 -3.20
C ALA A 188 0.12 -14.70 -2.09
N TYR A 189 -0.60 -13.89 -1.31
CA TYR A 189 -0.04 -13.07 -0.23
C TYR A 189 0.01 -13.77 1.14
N LYS A 190 -0.54 -14.99 1.27
CA LYS A 190 -0.41 -15.75 2.51
C LYS A 190 1.05 -16.08 2.81
N SER A 191 1.45 -15.72 4.03
CA SER A 191 2.74 -16.04 4.65
C SER A 191 2.67 -17.42 5.29
#